data_AF-A0A7V1JDR1-F1
#
_entry.id   AF-A0A7V1JDR1-F1
#
_cell.length_a   1.000
_cell.length_b   1.000
_cell.length_c   1.000
_cell.angle_alpha   90.00
_cell.angle_beta   90.00
_cell.angle_gamma   90.00
#
_symmetry.space_group_name_H-M   'P 1'
#
loop_
_entity.id
_entity.type
_entity.pdbx_description
1 polymer ?
#
loop_
_entity_poly.entity_id
_entity_poly.type
_entity_poly.pdbx_seq_one_letter_code
_entity_poly.pdbx_strand_id
1 'polypeptide(L)' 'GTVLHLFLGEKVSDGRSVRKLIKTIFENYRLPYITITPTFSICPIHGYLTGEHFYCPKCKEEAL' A
#
# COMPACT_ATOMS: atom_id res chain seq x y z
N GLY A 1 -12.28 -21.39 3.55
CA GLY A 1 -11.54 -20.47 4.42
C GLY A 1 -11.84 -19.05 4.00
N THR A 2 -11.85 -18.10 4.94
CA THR A 2 -12.14 -16.69 4.68
C THR A 2 -10.85 -15.89 4.57
N VAL A 3 -10.76 -14.99 3.60
CA VAL A 3 -9.63 -14.06 3.44
C VAL A 3 -10.14 -12.63 3.62
N LEU A 4 -9.45 -11.86 4.46
CA LEU A 4 -9.68 -10.41 4.56
C LEU A 4 -8.61 -9.66 3.74
N HIS A 5 -9.05 -8.90 2.74
CA HIS A 5 -8.18 -8.07 1.93
C HIS A 5 -8.16 -6.64 2.45
N LEU A 6 -6.99 -6.16 2.86
CA LEU A 6 -6.74 -4.79 3.29
C LEU A 6 -5.99 -4.04 2.18
N PHE A 7 -6.64 -3.06 1.57
CA PHE A 7 -6.03 -2.18 0.58
C PHE A 7 -5.59 -0.87 1.25
N LEU A 8 -4.31 -0.51 1.10
CA LEU A 8 -3.75 0.72 1.65
C LEU A 8 -3.60 1.77 0.55
N GLY A 9 -3.99 3.02 0.81
CA GLY A 9 -3.92 4.09 -0.20
C GLY A 9 -2.52 4.47 -0.65
N GLU A 10 -1.47 4.03 0.06
CA GLU A 10 -0.08 4.34 -0.27
C GLU A 10 0.88 3.23 0.20
N LYS A 11 2.14 3.38 -0.19
CA LYS A 11 3.22 2.49 0.23
C LYS A 11 3.41 2.55 1.74
N VAL A 12 3.58 1.39 2.36
CA VAL A 12 4.05 1.35 3.75
C VAL A 12 5.54 1.70 3.81
N SER A 13 5.86 2.80 4.48
CA SER A 13 7.23 3.28 4.67
C SER A 13 7.96 2.63 5.86
N ASP A 14 7.23 2.16 6.88
CA ASP A 14 7.78 1.57 8.10
C ASP A 14 7.20 0.16 8.37
N GLY A 15 8.06 -0.86 8.29
CA GLY A 15 7.67 -2.26 8.53
C GLY A 15 7.20 -2.54 9.96
N ARG A 16 7.62 -1.73 10.95
CA ARG A 16 7.16 -1.90 12.35
C ARG A 16 5.68 -1.56 12.49
N SER A 17 5.19 -0.58 11.75
CA SER A 17 3.78 -0.21 11.70
C SER A 17 2.92 -1.37 11.17
N VAL A 18 3.36 -2.05 10.11
CA VAL A 18 2.69 -3.26 9.59
C VAL A 18 2.71 -4.39 10.61
N ARG A 19 3.85 -4.62 11.25
CA ARG A 19 3.97 -5.65 12.31
C ARG A 19 2.99 -5.39 13.45
N LYS A 20 2.87 -4.14 13.89
CA LYS A 20 1.93 -3.76 14.96
C LYS A 20 0.48 -3.99 14.52
N LEU A 21 0.12 -3.60 13.30
CA LEU A 21 -1.21 -3.85 12.74
C LEU A 21 -1.54 -5.35 12.68
N ILE A 22 -0.63 -6.17 12.14
CA ILE A 22 -0.79 -7.63 12.08
C ILE A 22 -1.04 -8.19 13.49
N LYS A 23 -0.19 -7.82 14.46
CA LYS A 23 -0.33 -8.27 15.86
C LYS A 23 -1.69 -7.89 16.42
N THR A 24 -2.10 -6.63 16.27
CA THR A 24 -3.40 -6.15 16.75
C THR A 24 -4.57 -6.90 16.11
N ILE A 25 -4.53 -7.19 14.81
CA ILE A 25 -5.61 -7.92 14.13
C ILE A 25 -5.76 -9.33 14.71
N PHE A 26 -4.67 -10.10 14.79
CA PHE A 26 -4.72 -11.49 15.25
C PHE A 26 -4.91 -11.63 16.77
N GLU A 27 -4.61 -10.57 17.55
CA GLU A 27 -4.93 -10.53 18.99
C GLU A 27 -6.43 -10.31 19.25
N ASN A 28 -7.11 -9.54 18.39
CA ASN A 28 -8.50 -9.13 18.63
C ASN A 28 -9.51 -9.93 17.79
N TYR A 29 -9.09 -10.55 16.69
CA TYR A 29 -9.99 -11.22 15.74
C TYR A 29 -9.47 -12.60 15.34
N ARG A 30 -10.39 -13.56 15.17
CA ARG A 30 -10.08 -14.91 14.65
C ARG A 30 -10.25 -14.95 13.14
N LEU A 31 -9.28 -14.38 12.43
CA LEU A 31 -9.21 -14.45 10.97
C LEU A 31 -8.24 -15.57 10.55
N PRO A 32 -8.58 -16.41 9.54
CA PRO A 32 -7.67 -17.46 9.10
C PRO A 32 -6.53 -16.92 8.23
N TYR A 33 -6.79 -15.84 7.49
CA TYR A 33 -5.82 -15.27 6.56
C TYR A 33 -6.15 -13.80 6.25
N ILE A 34 -5.12 -12.95 6.14
CA ILE A 34 -5.25 -11.56 5.72
C ILE A 34 -4.24 -11.26 4.62
N THR A 35 -4.56 -10.33 3.72
CA THR A 35 -3.58 -9.71 2.82
C THR A 35 -3.53 -8.22 3.07
N ILE A 36 -2.33 -7.63 2.95
CA ILE A 36 -2.13 -6.19 2.99
C ILE A 36 -1.52 -5.79 1.65
N THR A 37 -2.27 -5.02 0.87
CA THR A 37 -1.89 -4.60 -0.48
C THR A 37 -1.75 -3.08 -0.52
N PRO A 38 -0.50 -2.55 -0.58
CA PRO A 38 -0.28 -1.13 -0.77
C PRO A 38 -0.54 -0.69 -2.21
N THR A 39 -1.00 0.55 -2.37
CA THR A 39 -1.24 1.15 -3.69
C THR A 39 0.02 1.83 -4.22
N PHE A 40 0.30 1.57 -5.50
CA PHE A 40 1.35 2.20 -6.28
C PHE A 40 0.84 2.52 -7.67
N SER A 41 1.43 3.55 -8.28
CA SER A 41 1.22 3.88 -9.69
C SER A 41 2.52 3.70 -10.45
N ILE A 42 2.45 3.31 -11.72
CA ILE A 42 3.64 3.07 -12.54
C ILE A 42 3.73 4.14 -13.63
N CYS A 43 4.86 4.84 -13.66
CA CYS A 43 5.23 5.74 -14.74
C CYS A 43 6.27 5.04 -15.64
N PRO A 44 6.15 5.09 -16.98
CA PRO A 44 7.16 4.55 -17.89
C PRO A 44 8.56 5.18 -17.74
N ILE A 45 8.64 6.41 -17.23
CA ILE A 45 9.88 7.17 -17.08
C ILE A 45 10.42 7.08 -15.64
N HIS A 46 9.56 7.30 -14.65
CA HIS A 46 9.98 7.39 -13.24
C HIS A 46 9.78 6.11 -12.43
N GLY A 47 9.22 5.05 -13.04
CA GLY A 47 8.99 3.76 -12.39
C GLY A 47 7.86 3.80 -11.36
N TYR A 48 8.04 3.12 -10.22
CA TYR A 48 7.05 3.02 -9.16
C TYR A 48 6.91 4.32 -8.37
N LEU A 49 5.67 4.81 -8.30
CA LEU A 49 5.24 5.96 -7.52
C LEU A 49 4.40 5.47 -6.34
N THR A 50 4.56 6.11 -5.19
CA THR A 50 3.80 5.79 -3.98
C THR A 50 2.40 6.36 -4.07
N GLY A 51 1.37 5.51 -3.92
CA GLY A 51 -0.02 5.94 -3.94
C GLY A 51 -0.68 5.93 -5.32
N GLU A 52 -1.91 6.41 -5.36
CA GLU A 52 -2.74 6.46 -6.55
C GLU A 52 -2.55 7.78 -7.30
N HIS A 53 -2.09 7.68 -8.56
CA HIS A 53 -1.84 8.81 -9.42
C HIS A 53 -2.34 8.50 -10.83
N PHE A 54 -3.37 9.23 -11.28
CA PHE A 54 -3.85 9.17 -12.67
C PHE A 54 -2.83 9.74 -13.66
N TYR A 55 -1.97 10.65 -13.21
CA TYR A 55 -0.90 11.27 -13.97
C TYR A 55 0.38 11.34 -13.11
N CYS A 56 1.54 11.07 -13.72
CA CYS A 56 2.81 11.13 -13.00
C CYS A 56 3.09 12.55 -12.48
N PRO A 57 3.23 12.76 -11.15
CA PRO A 57 3.49 14.08 -10.59
C PRO A 57 4.87 14.61 -11.02
N LYS A 58 5.87 13.73 -11.15
CA LYS A 58 7.23 14.10 -11.58
C LYS A 58 7.27 14.56 -13.04
N CYS A 59 6.60 13.86 -13.95
CA CYS A 59 6.50 14.30 -15.35
C CYS A 59 5.83 15.68 -15.47
N LYS A 60 4.87 15.96 -14.59
CA LYS A 60 4.17 17.26 -14.58
C LYS A 60 5.08 18.39 -14.10
N GLU A 61 5.90 18.14 -13.09
CA GLU A 61 6.89 19.10 -12.60
C GLU A 61 8.01 19.38 -13.62
N GLU A 62 8.45 18.36 -14.37
CA GLU A 62 9.48 18.50 -15.42
C GLU A 62 8.99 19.28 -16.66
N ALA A 63 7.68 19.38 -16.87
CA ALA A 63 7.07 20.08 -18.00
C ALA A 63 6.79 21.57 -17.73
N LEU A 64 7.16 22.07 -16.54
CA LEU A 64 7.05 23.47 -16.11
C LEU A 64 8.41 24.16 -16.16
#